data_AF-A0A382GQY0-F1
#
_entry.id   AF-A0A382GQY0-F1
#
_cell.length_a   1.000
_cell.length_b   1.000
_cell.length_c   1.000
_cell.angle_alpha   90.00
_cell.angle_beta   90.00
_cell.angle_gamma   90.00
#
_symmetry.space_group_name_H-M   'P 1'
#
loop_
_entity.id
_entity.type
_entity.pdbx_description
1 polymer ?
#
loop_
_entity_poly.entity_id
_entity_poly.type
_entity_poly.pdbx_seq_one_letter_code
_entity_poly.pdbx_strand_id
1 'polypeptide(L)'
;MSDKKWMIYGANGYTGRLVVDEALRRGLKPTLAGRSKLIKDLADEKGLEAEVFDLTSIEGIVQKLSKVDVMSNCAGPFSRTAEPMMRACIKTKTHYVDITGEIAVYQTGYNMNDKAKAAGIVVCPGVGFDVIPTDCLAMHLKDKMPDATHLALGFAMKGSKASKGTAKTSVEGMAQGGKIREDGKLIQVPLAFREREIDYGFGTINAMTIPWGDVYTAYHSTGIPNIEVY
;
A
#
# COMPACT_ATOMS: atom_id res chain seq x y z
N MET A 1 -14.76 18.43 17.37
CA MET A 1 -14.36 17.06 16.98
C MET A 1 -13.19 16.69 17.88
N SER A 2 -13.13 15.48 18.45
CA SER A 2 -11.95 15.12 19.25
C SER A 2 -10.71 15.18 18.38
N ASP A 3 -9.59 15.69 18.89
CA ASP A 3 -8.30 15.63 18.19
C ASP A 3 -7.93 14.16 18.01
N LYS A 4 -8.11 13.67 16.78
CA LYS A 4 -7.74 12.29 16.40
C LYS A 4 -6.23 12.18 16.37
N LYS A 5 -5.70 11.18 17.07
CA LYS A 5 -4.26 10.93 17.17
C LYS A 5 -3.82 10.03 16.03
N TRP A 6 -2.93 10.52 15.17
CA TRP A 6 -2.38 9.76 14.05
C TRP A 6 -0.87 9.60 14.23
N MET A 7 -0.36 8.40 13.99
CA MET A 7 1.06 8.09 13.87
C MET A 7 1.49 7.79 12.42
N ILE A 8 2.66 8.25 11.99
CA ILE A 8 3.30 7.90 10.71
C ILE A 8 4.58 7.10 11.00
N TYR A 9 4.60 5.82 10.66
CA TYR A 9 5.77 4.96 10.85
C TYR A 9 6.60 4.90 9.58
N GLY A 10 7.92 5.05 9.70
CA GLY A 10 8.81 5.29 8.56
C GLY A 10 8.91 6.75 8.15
N ALA A 11 8.63 7.68 9.08
CA ALA A 11 8.55 9.11 8.81
C ALA A 11 9.85 9.72 8.25
N ASN A 12 11.02 9.14 8.53
CA ASN A 12 12.30 9.60 8.02
C ASN A 12 12.66 9.06 6.62
N GLY A 13 11.84 8.17 6.05
CA GLY A 13 11.99 7.66 4.68
C GLY A 13 11.55 8.67 3.61
N TYR A 14 11.80 8.37 2.34
CA TYR A 14 11.45 9.28 1.23
C TYR A 14 9.96 9.61 1.20
N THR A 15 9.09 8.60 1.03
CA THR A 15 7.63 8.82 1.02
C THR A 15 7.11 9.27 2.38
N GLY A 16 7.69 8.76 3.48
CA GLY A 16 7.35 9.20 4.82
C GLY A 16 7.48 10.71 5.01
N ARG A 17 8.58 11.32 4.53
CA ARG A 17 8.79 12.77 4.58
C ARG A 17 7.75 13.54 3.76
N LEU A 18 7.40 13.06 2.56
CA LEU A 18 6.35 13.67 1.74
C LEU A 18 4.99 13.65 2.47
N VAL A 19 4.66 12.54 3.14
CA VAL A 19 3.41 12.43 3.94
C VAL A 19 3.45 13.37 5.15
N VAL A 20 4.59 13.49 5.83
CA VAL A 20 4.77 14.42 6.96
C VAL A 20 4.60 15.87 6.51
N ASP A 21 5.28 16.28 5.43
CA ASP A 21 5.21 17.64 4.91
C ASP A 21 3.77 17.99 4.47
N GLU A 22 3.08 17.07 3.80
CA GLU A 22 1.68 17.27 3.40
C GLU A 22 0.73 17.31 4.61
N ALA A 23 0.95 16.50 5.64
CA ALA A 23 0.17 16.53 6.87
C ALA A 23 0.30 17.89 7.57
N LEU A 24 1.53 18.40 7.71
CA LEU A 24 1.80 19.71 8.28
C LEU A 24 1.18 20.84 7.45
N ARG A 25 1.27 20.76 6.12
CA ARG A 25 0.64 21.72 5.21
C ARG A 25 -0.88 21.80 5.43
N ARG A 26 -1.52 20.68 5.82
CA ARG A 26 -2.95 20.61 6.17
C ARG A 26 -3.26 20.96 7.62
N GLY A 27 -2.27 21.38 8.40
CA GLY A 27 -2.44 21.71 9.82
C GLY A 27 -2.59 20.48 10.74
N LEU A 28 -2.29 19.28 10.25
CA LEU A 28 -2.32 18.05 11.05
C LEU A 28 -1.01 17.91 11.84
N LYS A 29 -1.09 17.27 13.00
CA LYS A 29 0.05 17.07 13.91
C LYS A 29 0.24 15.59 14.25
N PRO A 30 0.75 14.78 13.31
CA PRO A 30 0.96 13.36 13.57
C PRO A 30 2.16 13.13 14.49
N THR A 31 2.14 12.03 15.25
CA THR A 31 3.33 11.51 15.90
C THR A 31 4.23 10.84 14.85
N LEU A 32 5.49 11.24 14.78
CA LEU A 32 6.46 10.65 13.87
C LEU A 32 7.04 9.38 14.48
N ALA A 33 7.08 8.30 13.73
CA ALA A 33 7.56 7.03 14.21
C ALA A 33 8.51 6.32 13.25
N GLY A 34 9.36 5.46 13.81
CA GLY A 34 10.26 4.62 13.04
C GLY A 34 11.34 3.97 13.91
N ARG A 35 12.11 3.07 13.29
CA ARG A 35 13.18 2.32 13.98
C ARG A 35 14.44 3.10 14.30
N SER A 36 14.60 4.32 13.76
CA SER A 36 15.84 5.09 13.87
C SER A 36 15.71 6.22 14.88
N LYS A 37 16.80 6.52 15.59
CA LYS A 37 16.87 7.69 16.47
C LYS A 37 16.67 9.02 15.72
N LEU A 38 16.96 9.05 14.41
CA LEU A 38 16.74 10.20 13.52
C LEU A 38 15.28 10.67 13.46
N ILE A 39 14.33 9.85 13.91
CA ILE A 39 12.92 10.26 14.03
C ILE A 39 12.77 11.40 15.04
N LYS A 40 13.55 11.39 16.13
CA LYS A 40 13.51 12.46 17.14
C LYS A 40 13.98 13.78 16.55
N ASP A 41 15.13 13.78 15.89
CA ASP A 41 15.68 14.97 15.24
C ASP A 41 14.69 15.55 14.22
N LEU A 42 14.03 14.70 13.42
CA LEU A 42 13.01 15.12 12.46
C LEU A 42 11.76 15.69 13.16
N ALA A 43 11.32 15.10 14.26
CA ALA A 43 10.16 15.58 14.99
C ALA A 43 10.47 16.91 15.68
N ASP A 44 11.66 17.08 16.27
CA ASP A 44 12.12 18.32 16.87
C ASP A 44 12.19 19.45 15.82
N GLU A 45 12.76 19.17 14.63
CA GLU A 45 12.79 20.10 13.49
C GLU A 45 11.38 20.57 13.10
N LYS A 46 10.40 19.67 13.16
CA LYS A 46 9.02 19.91 12.72
C LYS A 46 8.07 20.33 13.85
N GLY A 47 8.53 20.37 15.10
CA GLY A 47 7.70 20.64 16.27
C GLY A 47 6.62 19.58 16.53
N LEU A 48 6.95 18.30 16.31
CA LEU A 48 6.05 17.14 16.46
C LEU A 48 6.51 16.19 17.57
N GLU A 49 5.63 15.28 17.97
CA GLU A 49 5.99 14.17 18.87
C GLU A 49 6.71 13.05 18.11
N ALA A 50 7.59 12.31 18.80
CA ALA A 50 8.35 11.20 18.23
C ALA A 50 8.19 9.91 19.04
N GLU A 51 8.05 8.79 18.33
CA GLU A 51 8.07 7.43 18.90
C GLU A 51 9.09 6.56 18.15
N VAL A 52 10.13 6.11 18.86
CA VAL A 52 11.17 5.24 18.29
C VAL A 52 10.96 3.82 18.78
N PHE A 53 10.66 2.91 17.85
CA PHE A 53 10.49 1.49 18.13
C PHE A 53 10.76 0.65 16.88
N ASP A 54 11.19 -0.60 17.07
CA ASP A 54 11.26 -1.59 16.01
C ASP A 54 9.98 -2.45 15.97
N LEU A 55 9.90 -3.35 14.99
CA LEU A 55 8.75 -4.24 14.80
C LEU A 55 9.04 -5.68 15.21
N THR A 56 10.00 -5.91 16.12
CA THR A 56 10.43 -7.26 16.52
C THR A 56 9.47 -7.96 17.48
N SER A 57 8.62 -7.20 18.19
CA SER A 57 7.61 -7.71 19.11
C SER A 57 6.26 -7.01 18.89
N ILE A 58 5.20 -7.80 18.72
CA ILE A 58 3.83 -7.27 18.58
C ILE A 58 3.41 -6.53 19.86
N GLU A 59 3.78 -7.03 21.03
CA GLU A 59 3.47 -6.41 22.32
C GLU A 59 4.14 -5.05 22.47
N GLY A 60 5.37 -4.91 21.98
CA GLY A 60 6.06 -3.62 21.89
C GLY A 60 5.31 -2.62 21.01
N ILE A 61 4.83 -3.06 19.84
CA ILE A 61 4.03 -2.21 18.93
C ILE A 61 2.70 -1.82 19.59
N VAL A 62 2.01 -2.77 20.24
CA VAL A 62 0.74 -2.54 20.94
C VAL A 62 0.86 -1.43 21.99
N GLN A 63 1.94 -1.40 22.76
CA GLN A 63 2.17 -0.34 23.75
C GLN A 63 2.21 1.05 23.09
N LYS A 64 2.87 1.16 21.93
CA LYS A 64 3.02 2.40 21.17
C LYS A 64 1.73 2.85 20.49
N LEU A 65 0.87 1.92 20.10
CA LEU A 65 -0.40 2.23 19.43
C LEU A 65 -1.59 2.42 20.38
N SER A 66 -1.45 2.17 21.68
CA SER A 66 -2.55 2.17 22.66
C SER A 66 -3.39 3.46 22.72
N LYS A 67 -2.86 4.61 22.27
CA LYS A 67 -3.54 5.91 22.21
C LYS A 67 -3.59 6.51 20.80
N VAL A 68 -3.42 5.67 19.77
CA VAL A 68 -3.38 6.07 18.38
C VAL A 68 -4.71 5.67 17.73
N ASP A 69 -5.38 6.61 17.05
CA ASP A 69 -6.60 6.32 16.29
C ASP A 69 -6.26 5.73 14.91
N VAL A 70 -5.21 6.24 14.26
CA VAL A 70 -4.79 5.83 12.91
C VAL A 70 -3.29 5.60 12.87
N MET A 71 -2.86 4.53 12.20
CA MET A 71 -1.46 4.19 11.95
C MET A 71 -1.21 4.16 10.44
N SER A 72 -0.43 5.11 9.92
CA SER A 72 0.08 5.10 8.55
C SER A 72 1.47 4.48 8.47
N ASN A 73 1.57 3.29 7.89
CA ASN A 73 2.85 2.64 7.65
C ASN A 73 3.44 3.06 6.30
N CYS A 74 4.53 3.83 6.35
CA CYS A 74 5.32 4.27 5.20
C CYS A 74 6.69 3.57 5.16
N ALA A 75 6.89 2.49 5.93
CA ALA A 75 8.17 1.80 6.05
C ALA A 75 8.18 0.48 5.26
N GLY A 76 8.80 0.47 4.09
CA GLY A 76 9.09 -0.76 3.34
C GLY A 76 10.36 -1.49 3.83
N PRO A 77 10.58 -2.76 3.42
CA PRO A 77 9.68 -3.58 2.60
C PRO A 77 8.44 -4.05 3.38
N PHE A 78 7.26 -4.01 2.76
CA PHE A 78 5.99 -4.22 3.48
C PHE A 78 5.77 -5.68 3.86
N SER A 79 6.38 -6.61 3.12
CA SER A 79 6.57 -8.01 3.51
C SER A 79 7.06 -8.22 4.95
N ARG A 80 7.73 -7.22 5.56
CA ARG A 80 8.23 -7.29 6.94
C ARG A 80 7.50 -6.39 7.92
N THR A 81 6.87 -5.32 7.45
CA THR A 81 6.32 -4.28 8.32
C THR A 81 4.81 -4.32 8.40
N ALA A 82 4.12 -4.76 7.35
CA ALA A 82 2.67 -4.67 7.27
C ALA A 82 1.98 -5.64 8.22
N GLU A 83 2.29 -6.94 8.16
CA GLU A 83 1.65 -7.95 9.00
C GLU A 83 1.77 -7.65 10.52
N PRO A 84 2.97 -7.42 11.09
CA PRO A 84 3.07 -7.14 12.53
C PRO A 84 2.32 -5.86 12.93
N MET A 85 2.32 -4.84 12.06
CA MET A 85 1.60 -3.59 12.30
C MET A 85 0.08 -3.78 12.24
N MET A 86 -0.44 -4.50 11.23
CA MET A 86 -1.87 -4.84 11.11
C MET A 86 -2.36 -5.61 12.34
N ARG A 87 -1.58 -6.60 12.80
CA ARG A 87 -1.91 -7.39 14.01
C ARG A 87 -1.95 -6.51 15.26
N ALA A 88 -1.00 -5.60 15.43
CA ALA A 88 -1.00 -4.67 16.55
C ALA A 88 -2.15 -3.67 16.48
N CYS A 89 -2.49 -3.18 15.28
CA CYS A 89 -3.62 -2.29 15.03
C CYS A 89 -4.96 -2.97 15.42
N ILE A 90 -5.16 -4.23 15.02
CA ILE A 90 -6.34 -5.02 15.42
C ILE A 90 -6.42 -5.16 16.95
N LYS A 91 -5.30 -5.48 17.62
CA LYS A 91 -5.26 -5.61 19.09
C LYS A 91 -5.58 -4.29 19.81
N THR A 92 -5.17 -3.16 19.25
CA THR A 92 -5.33 -1.82 19.87
C THR A 92 -6.57 -1.07 19.40
N LYS A 93 -7.34 -1.63 18.47
CA LYS A 93 -8.44 -0.95 17.78
C LYS A 93 -7.99 0.35 17.10
N THR A 94 -6.79 0.34 16.54
CA THR A 94 -6.21 1.41 15.71
C THR A 94 -6.53 1.14 14.24
N HIS A 95 -6.95 2.14 13.47
CA HIS A 95 -7.10 1.99 12.02
C HIS A 95 -5.72 1.87 11.34
N TYR A 96 -5.58 0.97 10.39
CA TYR A 96 -4.34 0.75 9.65
C TYR A 96 -4.45 1.22 8.21
N VAL A 97 -3.47 2.00 7.77
CA VAL A 97 -3.24 2.31 6.35
C VAL A 97 -1.76 2.15 6.00
N ASP A 98 -1.46 1.83 4.75
CA ASP A 98 -0.09 1.83 4.21
C ASP A 98 -0.05 2.25 2.75
N ILE A 99 1.14 2.26 2.15
CA ILE A 99 1.38 2.63 0.75
C ILE A 99 1.96 1.45 -0.06
N THR A 100 1.66 0.21 0.33
CA THR A 100 2.22 -0.98 -0.34
C THR A 100 1.74 -1.11 -1.79
N GLY A 101 2.56 -1.70 -2.65
CA GLY A 101 2.15 -2.22 -3.96
C GLY A 101 2.14 -3.75 -4.02
N GLU A 102 2.44 -4.42 -2.90
CA GLU A 102 2.74 -5.85 -2.87
C GLU A 102 1.45 -6.70 -2.76
N ILE A 103 1.16 -7.55 -3.74
CA ILE A 103 0.01 -8.49 -3.75
C ILE A 103 -0.13 -9.26 -2.44
N ALA A 104 0.99 -9.76 -1.89
CA ALA A 104 0.98 -10.56 -0.66
C ALA A 104 0.48 -9.76 0.56
N VAL A 105 0.71 -8.45 0.59
CA VAL A 105 0.27 -7.57 1.69
C VAL A 105 -1.24 -7.32 1.59
N TYR A 106 -1.77 -7.11 0.39
CA TYR A 106 -3.23 -7.06 0.17
C TYR A 106 -3.89 -8.36 0.61
N GLN A 107 -3.33 -9.51 0.22
CA GLN A 107 -3.83 -10.82 0.63
C GLN A 107 -3.80 -11.01 2.16
N THR A 108 -2.74 -10.55 2.81
CA THR A 108 -2.60 -10.58 4.27
C THR A 108 -3.69 -9.73 4.93
N GLY A 109 -3.90 -8.51 4.47
CA GLY A 109 -4.96 -7.63 4.97
C GLY A 109 -6.35 -8.22 4.77
N TYR A 110 -6.64 -8.76 3.58
CA TYR A 110 -7.92 -9.41 3.28
C TYR A 110 -8.19 -10.63 4.16
N ASN A 111 -7.16 -11.46 4.41
CA ASN A 111 -7.27 -12.61 5.31
C ASN A 111 -7.53 -12.22 6.78
N MET A 112 -7.32 -10.95 7.15
CA MET A 112 -7.63 -10.41 8.48
C MET A 112 -8.97 -9.68 8.56
N ASN A 113 -9.76 -9.64 7.47
CA ASN A 113 -11.00 -8.88 7.38
C ASN A 113 -11.97 -9.13 8.54
N ASP A 114 -12.23 -10.39 8.89
CA ASP A 114 -13.17 -10.73 9.97
C ASP A 114 -12.67 -10.25 11.34
N LYS A 115 -11.35 -10.31 11.57
CA LYS A 115 -10.72 -9.80 12.79
C LYS A 115 -10.78 -8.27 12.85
N ALA A 116 -10.54 -7.61 11.73
CA ALA A 116 -10.64 -6.15 11.62
C ALA A 116 -12.09 -5.68 11.87
N LYS A 117 -13.08 -6.35 11.28
CA LYS A 117 -14.51 -6.10 11.52
C LYS A 117 -14.89 -6.31 12.98
N ALA A 118 -14.46 -7.42 13.59
CA ALA A 118 -14.73 -7.69 15.00
C ALA A 118 -14.08 -6.66 15.95
N ALA A 119 -12.91 -6.12 15.58
CA ALA A 119 -12.25 -5.05 16.31
C ALA A 119 -12.86 -3.65 16.05
N GLY A 120 -13.73 -3.51 15.05
CA GLY A 120 -14.35 -2.24 14.67
C GLY A 120 -13.40 -1.27 13.96
N ILE A 121 -12.38 -1.78 13.27
CA ILE A 121 -11.37 -0.95 12.59
C ILE A 121 -11.35 -1.19 11.08
N VAL A 122 -10.67 -0.26 10.40
CA VAL A 122 -10.32 -0.37 8.99
C VAL A 122 -8.88 -0.84 8.89
N VAL A 123 -8.64 -1.84 8.03
CA VAL A 123 -7.31 -2.25 7.58
C VAL A 123 -7.28 -2.04 6.07
N CYS A 124 -6.60 -1.00 5.60
CA CYS A 124 -6.58 -0.59 4.21
C CYS A 124 -5.13 -0.47 3.71
N PRO A 125 -4.53 -1.57 3.23
CA PRO A 125 -3.26 -1.49 2.52
C PRO A 125 -3.42 -0.78 1.16
N GLY A 126 -2.36 -0.16 0.67
CA GLY A 126 -2.32 0.40 -0.69
C GLY A 126 -2.93 1.77 -0.87
N VAL A 127 -2.94 2.61 0.17
CA VAL A 127 -3.41 4.00 0.15
C VAL A 127 -2.39 4.92 -0.50
N GLY A 128 -2.02 4.59 -1.74
CA GLY A 128 -1.08 5.33 -2.57
C GLY A 128 -1.58 5.44 -4.01
N PHE A 129 -0.75 6.04 -4.86
CA PHE A 129 -1.05 6.17 -6.29
C PHE A 129 -1.14 4.82 -7.00
N ASP A 130 -0.44 3.80 -6.51
CA ASP A 130 -0.27 2.55 -7.25
C ASP A 130 -1.58 1.77 -7.45
N VAL A 131 -2.55 1.87 -6.53
CA VAL A 131 -3.81 1.09 -6.58
C VAL A 131 -5.08 1.94 -6.49
N ILE A 132 -5.11 3.01 -5.69
CA ILE A 132 -6.36 3.80 -5.53
C ILE A 132 -6.92 4.32 -6.87
N PRO A 133 -6.17 5.08 -7.69
CA PRO A 133 -6.73 5.66 -8.91
C PRO A 133 -7.08 4.58 -9.94
N THR A 134 -6.29 3.52 -10.03
CA THR A 134 -6.50 2.41 -10.98
C THR A 134 -7.70 1.55 -10.59
N ASP A 135 -7.89 1.26 -9.30
CA ASP A 135 -9.05 0.51 -8.80
C ASP A 135 -10.35 1.31 -8.93
N CYS A 136 -10.31 2.63 -8.65
CA CYS A 136 -11.43 3.53 -8.94
C CYS A 136 -11.79 3.55 -10.44
N LEU A 137 -10.78 3.57 -11.32
CA LEU A 137 -10.99 3.50 -12.76
C LEU A 137 -11.58 2.14 -13.17
N ALA A 138 -11.09 1.04 -12.62
CA ALA A 138 -11.60 -0.30 -12.86
C ALA A 138 -13.07 -0.43 -12.45
N MET A 139 -13.45 0.10 -11.29
CA MET A 139 -14.84 0.17 -10.83
C MET A 139 -15.72 0.98 -11.76
N HIS A 140 -15.27 2.17 -12.18
CA HIS A 140 -16.01 2.99 -13.13
C HIS A 140 -16.21 2.30 -14.48
N LEU A 141 -15.22 1.55 -14.96
CA LEU A 141 -15.35 0.73 -16.16
C LEU A 141 -16.33 -0.42 -15.98
N LYS A 142 -16.29 -1.10 -14.82
CA LYS A 142 -17.23 -2.19 -14.49
C LYS A 142 -18.68 -1.68 -14.42
N ASP A 143 -18.91 -0.50 -13.85
CA ASP A 143 -20.25 0.10 -13.80
C ASP A 143 -20.79 0.40 -15.21
N LYS A 144 -19.90 0.77 -16.14
CA LYS A 144 -20.26 1.01 -17.55
C LYS A 144 -20.36 -0.27 -18.39
N MET A 145 -19.70 -1.35 -17.98
CA MET A 145 -19.72 -2.64 -18.65
C MET A 145 -19.93 -3.77 -17.61
N PRO A 146 -21.16 -3.94 -17.10
CA PRO A 146 -21.45 -4.86 -16.00
C PRO A 146 -21.18 -6.34 -16.32
N ASP A 147 -21.13 -6.71 -17.60
CA ASP A 147 -20.83 -8.06 -18.10
C ASP A 147 -19.34 -8.28 -18.41
N ALA A 148 -18.47 -7.30 -18.13
CA ALA A 148 -17.04 -7.42 -18.36
C ALA A 148 -16.46 -8.68 -17.69
N THR A 149 -15.79 -9.51 -18.50
CA THR A 149 -15.11 -10.74 -18.08
C THR A 149 -13.58 -10.59 -18.03
N HIS A 150 -13.04 -9.53 -18.64
CA HIS A 150 -11.61 -9.25 -18.73
C HIS A 150 -11.33 -7.79 -18.39
N LEU A 151 -10.26 -7.56 -17.62
CA LEU A 151 -9.73 -6.25 -17.30
C LEU A 151 -8.23 -6.24 -17.63
N ALA A 152 -7.83 -5.29 -18.48
CA ALA A 152 -6.43 -4.98 -18.71
C ALA A 152 -6.17 -3.55 -18.26
N LEU A 153 -5.26 -3.38 -17.32
CA LEU A 153 -4.81 -2.07 -16.84
C LEU A 153 -3.40 -1.82 -17.37
N GLY A 154 -3.15 -0.64 -17.91
CA GLY A 154 -1.81 -0.20 -18.30
C GLY A 154 -1.47 1.08 -17.56
N PHE A 155 -0.29 1.17 -16.97
CA PHE A 155 0.21 2.44 -16.45
C PHE A 155 1.65 2.72 -16.88
N ALA A 156 1.90 3.95 -17.29
CA ALA A 156 3.23 4.42 -17.63
C ALA A 156 3.50 5.76 -16.95
N MET A 157 4.74 5.95 -16.49
CA MET A 157 5.20 7.20 -15.91
C MET A 157 6.14 7.91 -16.88
N LYS A 158 5.92 9.21 -17.07
CA LYS A 158 6.83 10.08 -17.82
C LYS A 158 7.70 10.88 -16.85
N GLY A 159 9.01 10.59 -16.81
CA GLY A 159 10.00 11.46 -16.16
C GLY A 159 10.25 11.25 -14.66
N SER A 160 10.29 10.01 -14.17
CA SER A 160 10.61 9.71 -12.75
C SER A 160 11.73 8.68 -12.58
N LYS A 161 12.54 8.83 -11.52
CA LYS A 161 13.47 7.79 -11.05
C LYS A 161 12.84 7.01 -9.90
N ALA A 162 12.97 5.68 -9.92
CA ALA A 162 12.50 4.84 -8.81
C ALA A 162 13.19 5.25 -7.49
N SER A 163 12.42 5.34 -6.40
CA SER A 163 12.99 5.53 -5.07
C SER A 163 13.79 4.29 -4.66
N LYS A 164 14.71 4.42 -3.67
CA LYS A 164 15.44 3.25 -3.12
C LYS A 164 14.47 2.16 -2.61
N GLY A 165 13.34 2.55 -2.03
CA GLY A 165 12.31 1.62 -1.55
C GLY A 165 11.60 0.91 -2.70
N THR A 166 11.21 1.66 -3.73
CA THR A 166 10.60 1.12 -4.95
C THR A 166 11.55 0.13 -5.64
N ALA A 167 12.81 0.51 -5.86
CA ALA A 167 13.79 -0.36 -6.50
C ALA A 167 13.98 -1.69 -5.75
N LYS A 168 14.06 -1.65 -4.41
CA LYS A 168 14.17 -2.86 -3.59
C LYS A 168 12.92 -3.75 -3.70
N THR A 169 11.73 -3.14 -3.68
CA THR A 169 10.46 -3.85 -3.81
C THR A 169 10.34 -4.49 -5.20
N SER A 170 10.74 -3.80 -6.26
CA SER A 170 10.79 -4.35 -7.61
C SER A 170 11.74 -5.55 -7.71
N VAL A 171 12.90 -5.50 -7.06
CA VAL A 171 13.84 -6.64 -7.01
C VAL A 171 13.26 -7.83 -6.24
N GLU A 172 12.66 -7.60 -5.07
CA GLU A 172 11.97 -8.65 -4.31
C GLU A 172 10.78 -9.24 -5.09
N GLY A 173 10.05 -8.41 -5.85
CA GLY A 173 8.95 -8.82 -6.72
C GLY A 173 9.39 -9.65 -7.93
N MET A 174 10.52 -9.30 -8.57
CA MET A 174 11.08 -10.10 -9.67
C MET A 174 11.40 -11.54 -9.24
N ALA A 175 11.90 -11.72 -8.01
CA ALA A 175 12.16 -13.05 -7.46
C ALA A 175 10.86 -13.87 -7.23
N GLN A 176 9.71 -13.22 -7.17
CA GLN A 176 8.40 -13.86 -7.05
C GLN A 176 7.72 -14.15 -8.39
N GLY A 177 8.36 -13.82 -9.53
CA GLY A 177 7.83 -14.04 -10.87
C GLY A 177 6.62 -13.16 -11.24
N GLY A 178 5.99 -13.41 -12.40
CA GLY A 178 4.80 -12.69 -12.84
C GLY A 178 3.52 -13.24 -12.23
N LYS A 179 2.48 -12.41 -12.14
CA LYS A 179 1.15 -12.84 -11.66
C LYS A 179 0.07 -12.23 -12.53
N ILE A 180 -0.92 -13.03 -12.86
CA ILE A 180 -2.17 -12.59 -13.47
C ILE A 180 -3.34 -13.22 -12.72
N ARG A 181 -4.55 -12.79 -13.04
CA ARG A 181 -5.75 -13.46 -12.58
C ARG A 181 -6.47 -14.08 -13.77
N GLU A 182 -6.80 -15.36 -13.65
CA GLU A 182 -7.48 -16.14 -14.69
C GLU A 182 -8.57 -16.98 -14.01
N ASP A 183 -9.79 -16.93 -14.55
CA ASP A 183 -10.97 -17.61 -14.02
C ASP A 183 -11.18 -17.42 -12.50
N GLY A 184 -10.98 -16.19 -12.03
CA GLY A 184 -11.14 -15.83 -10.62
C GLY A 184 -10.05 -16.37 -9.69
N LYS A 185 -8.93 -16.86 -10.23
CA LYS A 185 -7.78 -17.35 -9.46
C LYS A 185 -6.54 -16.52 -9.76
N LEU A 186 -5.81 -16.17 -8.71
CA LEU A 186 -4.48 -15.58 -8.86
C LEU A 186 -3.50 -16.70 -9.25
N ILE A 187 -2.88 -16.58 -10.42
CA ILE A 187 -1.96 -17.58 -10.96
C ILE A 187 -0.55 -17.01 -11.12
N GLN A 188 0.43 -17.87 -10.90
CA GLN A 188 1.84 -17.58 -11.11
C GLN A 188 2.19 -17.82 -12.58
N VAL A 189 2.83 -16.85 -13.20
CA VAL A 189 3.31 -16.92 -14.59
C VAL A 189 4.78 -16.49 -14.67
N PRO A 190 5.48 -16.77 -15.80
CA PRO A 190 6.79 -16.19 -16.06
C PRO A 190 6.77 -14.65 -15.97
N LEU A 191 7.93 -14.04 -15.70
CA LEU A 191 8.07 -12.59 -15.88
C LEU A 191 7.83 -12.23 -17.34
N ALA A 192 7.24 -11.05 -17.58
CA ALA A 192 6.90 -10.59 -18.93
C ALA A 192 6.06 -11.61 -19.73
N PHE A 193 5.12 -12.29 -19.06
CA PHE A 193 4.29 -13.37 -19.63
C PHE A 193 3.58 -12.98 -20.93
N ARG A 194 3.07 -11.75 -21.02
CA ARG A 194 2.52 -11.18 -22.25
C ARG A 194 3.05 -9.78 -22.47
N GLU A 195 3.11 -9.39 -23.74
CA GLU A 195 3.40 -8.03 -24.17
C GLU A 195 2.19 -7.39 -24.86
N ARG A 196 2.15 -6.06 -24.86
CA ARG A 196 1.07 -5.29 -25.49
C ARG A 196 1.58 -3.89 -25.83
N GLU A 197 1.35 -3.46 -27.06
CA GLU A 197 1.50 -2.05 -27.42
C GLU A 197 0.33 -1.24 -26.85
N ILE A 198 0.64 -0.24 -26.03
CA ILE A 198 -0.35 0.62 -25.38
C ILE A 198 -0.01 2.08 -25.72
N ASP A 199 -0.99 2.80 -26.25
CA ASP A 199 -0.91 4.26 -26.38
C ASP A 199 -1.30 4.92 -25.06
N TYR A 200 -0.31 5.51 -24.39
CA TYR A 200 -0.49 6.19 -23.11
C TYR A 200 -0.89 7.68 -23.27
N GLY A 201 -1.24 8.11 -24.48
CA GLY A 201 -1.59 9.48 -24.83
C GLY A 201 -0.40 10.42 -25.02
N PHE A 202 0.80 9.98 -24.63
CA PHE A 202 2.08 10.65 -24.93
C PHE A 202 3.00 9.81 -25.81
N GLY A 203 2.47 8.75 -26.41
CA GLY A 203 3.17 7.82 -27.28
C GLY A 203 2.82 6.36 -26.98
N THR A 204 3.01 5.52 -28.00
CA THR A 204 2.90 4.07 -27.88
C THR A 204 4.14 3.48 -27.22
N ILE A 205 3.93 2.61 -26.24
CA ILE A 205 4.99 1.88 -25.52
C ILE A 205 4.66 0.39 -25.60
N ASN A 206 5.64 -0.45 -25.92
CA ASN A 206 5.52 -1.89 -25.73
C ASN A 206 5.63 -2.19 -24.23
N ALA A 207 4.51 -2.55 -23.62
CA ALA A 207 4.40 -2.88 -22.20
C ALA A 207 4.32 -4.39 -22.01
N MET A 208 4.67 -4.86 -20.81
CA MET A 208 4.67 -6.28 -20.46
C MET A 208 3.89 -6.50 -19.17
N THR A 209 3.33 -7.69 -18.98
CA THR A 209 2.59 -8.01 -17.76
C THR A 209 3.47 -7.91 -16.52
N ILE A 210 2.98 -7.21 -15.50
CA ILE A 210 3.64 -7.00 -14.21
C ILE A 210 2.79 -7.56 -13.05
N PRO A 211 3.40 -8.15 -12.00
CA PRO A 211 2.71 -8.70 -10.84
C PRO A 211 2.25 -7.59 -9.87
N TRP A 212 1.47 -6.64 -10.38
CA TRP A 212 1.06 -5.45 -9.64
C TRP A 212 -0.12 -5.69 -8.71
N GLY A 213 -0.30 -4.82 -7.71
CA GLY A 213 -1.37 -4.93 -6.69
C GLY A 213 -2.77 -5.12 -7.28
N ASP A 214 -3.07 -4.43 -8.39
CA ASP A 214 -4.37 -4.46 -9.08
C ASP A 214 -4.79 -5.86 -9.56
N VAL A 215 -3.85 -6.74 -9.88
CA VAL A 215 -4.16 -8.15 -10.20
C VAL A 215 -4.92 -8.83 -9.06
N TYR A 216 -4.67 -8.38 -7.82
CA TYR A 216 -5.37 -8.82 -6.64
C TYR A 216 -6.59 -7.96 -6.30
N THR A 217 -6.42 -6.64 -6.19
CA THR A 217 -7.47 -5.75 -5.64
C THR A 217 -8.66 -5.59 -6.57
N ALA A 218 -8.43 -5.44 -7.88
CA ALA A 218 -9.50 -5.16 -8.84
C ALA A 218 -10.52 -6.29 -8.91
N TYR A 219 -10.13 -7.54 -8.62
CA TYR A 219 -11.09 -8.65 -8.51
C TYR A 219 -12.06 -8.46 -7.35
N HIS A 220 -11.56 -8.03 -6.19
CA HIS A 220 -12.39 -7.84 -5.01
C HIS A 220 -13.33 -6.64 -5.16
N SER A 221 -12.91 -5.62 -5.90
CA SER A 221 -13.72 -4.45 -6.18
C SER A 221 -14.76 -4.73 -7.28
N THR A 222 -14.32 -5.27 -8.43
CA THR A 222 -15.14 -5.35 -9.65
C THR A 222 -15.82 -6.70 -9.90
N GLY A 223 -15.33 -7.78 -9.28
CA GLY A 223 -15.74 -9.16 -9.61
C GLY A 223 -15.28 -9.68 -10.97
N ILE A 224 -14.45 -8.95 -11.73
CA ILE A 224 -13.96 -9.38 -13.04
C ILE A 224 -12.98 -10.56 -12.88
N PRO A 225 -13.24 -11.73 -13.51
CA PRO A 225 -12.49 -12.95 -13.24
C PRO A 225 -11.13 -13.02 -13.93
N ASN A 226 -10.87 -12.24 -15.00
CA ASN A 226 -9.61 -12.25 -15.74
C ASN A 226 -8.96 -10.87 -15.70
N ILE A 227 -7.77 -10.75 -15.10
CA ILE A 227 -7.11 -9.46 -14.86
C ILE A 227 -5.63 -9.54 -15.20
N GLU A 228 -5.18 -8.59 -16.01
CA GLU A 228 -3.79 -8.38 -16.39
C GLU A 228 -3.41 -6.91 -16.19
N VAL A 229 -2.17 -6.67 -15.76
CA VAL A 229 -1.63 -5.31 -15.53
C VAL A 229 -0.33 -5.17 -16.31
N TYR A 230 -0.16 -4.04 -16.98
CA TYR A 230 0.92 -3.70 -17.91
C TYR A 230 1.62 -2.40 -17.53
#